data_AF-A0A7S1UP80-F1
#
_entry.id   AF-A0A7S1UP80-F1
#
_cell.length_a   1.000
_cell.length_b   1.000
_cell.length_c   1.000
_cell.angle_alpha   90.00
_cell.angle_beta   90.00
_cell.angle_gamma   90.00
#
_symmetry.space_group_name_H-M   'P 1'
#
loop_
_entity.id
_entity.type
_entity.pdbx_description
1 polymer ?
#
loop_
_entity_poly.entity_id
_entity_poly.type
_entity_poly.pdbx_seq_one_letter_code
_entity_poly.pdbx_strand_id
1 'polypeptide(L)'
;VLPVNYEVSEHDVICGRGKHAYNNEGNKRFRKMIESSLDRYAATETKLEKSMIVMNIVDTVRAASPNGGFIKQDTRTGLWVELGDNGAREKCGQTIREMMVQKDPKRRAEKRVKRAIRRAKRKAASAVSTPSFEKYAGSYDPSDFEP
;
A
#
# COMPACT_ATOMS: atom_id res chain seq x y z
N VAL A 1 -15.89 -4.36 12.26
CA VAL A 1 -16.38 -4.29 10.86
C VAL A 1 -17.42 -3.18 10.83
N LEU A 2 -17.35 -2.28 9.86
CA LEU A 2 -18.28 -1.16 9.77
C LEU A 2 -19.63 -1.62 9.22
N PRO A 3 -20.72 -0.84 9.38
CA PRO A 3 -22.03 -1.18 8.83
C PRO A 3 -21.97 -1.54 7.34
N VAL A 4 -22.86 -2.42 6.88
CA VAL A 4 -22.89 -2.88 5.48
C VAL A 4 -23.10 -1.71 4.50
N ASN A 5 -23.84 -0.70 4.92
CA ASN A 5 -24.11 0.54 4.21
C ASN A 5 -23.13 1.67 4.58
N TYR A 6 -21.94 1.35 5.07
CA TYR A 6 -20.95 2.37 5.42
C TYR A 6 -20.51 3.16 4.19
N GLU A 7 -20.78 4.46 4.21
CA GLU A 7 -20.31 5.40 3.20
C GLU A 7 -19.00 6.04 3.68
N VAL A 8 -17.99 5.97 2.82
CA VAL A 8 -16.68 6.56 3.12
C VAL A 8 -16.80 8.08 3.15
N SER A 9 -16.46 8.66 4.30
CA SER A 9 -16.47 10.11 4.49
C SER A 9 -15.22 10.76 3.89
N GLU A 10 -15.32 12.07 3.64
CA GLU A 10 -14.19 12.95 3.31
C GLU A 10 -13.14 13.04 4.42
N HIS A 11 -13.46 12.61 5.62
CA HIS A 11 -12.53 12.56 6.75
C HIS A 11 -11.84 11.20 6.92
N ASP A 12 -12.28 10.17 6.20
CA ASP A 12 -11.73 8.82 6.32
C ASP A 12 -10.48 8.60 5.50
N VAL A 13 -9.50 7.96 6.12
CA VAL A 13 -8.27 7.53 5.48
C VAL A 13 -8.42 6.10 4.98
N ILE A 14 -8.51 5.94 3.67
CA ILE A 14 -8.55 4.65 3.00
C ILE A 14 -7.14 4.04 2.98
N CYS A 15 -6.98 2.96 3.73
CA CYS A 15 -5.79 2.13 3.82
C CYS A 15 -5.80 1.04 2.74
N GLY A 16 -5.80 1.48 1.48
CA GLY A 16 -5.74 0.63 0.29
C GLY A 16 -4.65 1.05 -0.69
N ARG A 17 -4.59 0.36 -1.83
CA ARG A 17 -3.77 0.73 -2.99
C ARG A 17 -4.69 1.20 -4.13
N GLY A 18 -4.15 2.05 -5.00
CA GLY A 18 -4.85 2.48 -6.22
C GLY A 18 -5.31 3.95 -6.20
N LYS A 19 -5.83 4.41 -7.35
CA LYS A 19 -6.22 5.81 -7.57
C LYS A 19 -7.37 6.25 -6.67
N HIS A 20 -8.35 5.36 -6.42
CA HIS A 20 -9.49 5.64 -5.56
C HIS A 20 -9.04 6.04 -4.14
N ALA A 21 -8.27 5.19 -3.48
CA ALA A 21 -7.70 5.50 -2.16
C ALA A 21 -6.78 6.72 -2.18
N TYR A 22 -5.99 6.92 -3.26
CA TYR A 22 -5.09 8.07 -3.35
C TYR A 22 -5.85 9.40 -3.46
N ASN A 23 -6.90 9.44 -4.27
CA ASN A 23 -7.67 10.65 -4.57
C ASN A 23 -8.75 10.97 -3.54
N ASN A 24 -9.02 10.08 -2.57
CA ASN A 24 -9.97 10.36 -1.50
C ASN A 24 -9.58 11.60 -0.71
N GLU A 25 -10.57 12.40 -0.31
CA GLU A 25 -10.32 13.68 0.35
C GLU A 25 -9.64 13.47 1.71
N GLY A 26 -10.02 12.43 2.45
CA GLY A 26 -9.39 12.08 3.73
C GLY A 26 -7.91 11.68 3.55
N ASN A 27 -7.57 11.00 2.46
CA ASN A 27 -6.19 10.67 2.13
C ASN A 27 -5.37 11.89 1.68
N LYS A 28 -6.00 12.89 1.04
CA LYS A 28 -5.33 14.17 0.73
C LYS A 28 -5.05 14.95 2.01
N ARG A 29 -6.04 15.11 2.89
CA ARG A 29 -5.89 15.76 4.21
C ARG A 29 -4.82 15.08 5.05
N PHE A 30 -4.85 13.75 5.11
CA PHE A 30 -3.84 12.94 5.78
C PHE A 30 -2.42 13.20 5.28
N ARG A 31 -2.23 13.26 3.96
CA ARG A 31 -0.92 13.57 3.37
C ARG A 31 -0.46 14.99 3.72
N LYS A 32 -1.35 15.98 3.73
CA LYS A 32 -1.04 17.36 4.17
C LYS A 32 -0.62 17.42 5.65
N MET A 33 -1.31 16.69 6.53
CA MET A 33 -0.95 16.61 7.96
C MET A 33 0.42 15.96 8.18
N ILE A 34 0.73 14.92 7.39
CA ILE A 34 2.06 14.33 7.40
C ILE A 34 3.09 15.34 6.91
N GLU A 35 2.83 16.00 5.77
CA GLU A 35 3.73 16.97 5.16
C GLU A 35 4.14 18.08 6.13
N SER A 36 3.19 18.65 6.87
CA SER A 36 3.48 19.67 7.90
C SER A 36 4.26 19.12 9.10
N SER A 37 4.18 17.82 9.36
CA SER A 37 4.90 17.14 10.45
C SER A 37 6.26 16.58 10.04
N LEU A 38 6.57 16.53 8.74
CA LEU A 38 7.79 15.87 8.22
C LEU A 38 9.06 16.50 8.73
N ASP A 39 9.14 17.83 8.77
CA ASP A 39 10.37 18.52 9.14
C ASP A 39 10.66 18.32 10.64
N ARG A 40 9.61 18.39 11.48
CA ARG A 40 9.71 18.02 12.91
C ARG A 40 10.12 16.56 13.08
N TYR A 41 9.52 15.64 12.32
CA TYR A 41 9.86 14.21 12.37
C TYR A 41 11.32 13.97 11.95
N ALA A 42 11.83 14.71 10.96
CA ALA A 42 13.21 14.61 10.49
C ALA A 42 14.22 15.13 11.53
N ALA A 43 13.88 16.21 12.23
CA ALA A 43 14.71 16.82 13.26
C ALA A 43 14.79 15.98 14.55
N THR A 44 13.82 15.10 14.79
CA THR A 44 13.82 14.26 16.01
C THR A 44 14.82 13.10 15.92
N GLU A 45 15.57 12.90 17.00
CA GLU A 45 16.55 11.81 17.10
C GLU A 45 15.94 10.58 17.76
N THR A 46 15.07 10.77 18.76
CA THR A 46 14.56 9.67 19.57
C THR A 46 13.40 8.92 18.91
N LYS A 47 13.31 7.62 19.19
CA LYS A 47 12.17 6.79 18.73
C LYS A 47 10.86 7.20 19.40
N LEU A 48 10.92 7.69 20.63
CA LEU A 48 9.76 8.08 21.42
C LEU A 48 9.09 9.33 20.84
N GLU A 49 9.85 10.37 20.51
CA GLU A 49 9.29 11.58 19.88
C GLU A 49 8.69 11.29 18.50
N LYS A 50 9.35 10.44 17.70
CA LYS A 50 8.80 9.96 16.42
C LYS A 50 7.47 9.26 16.60
N SER A 51 7.36 8.44 17.65
CA SER A 51 6.11 7.76 18.01
C SER A 51 5.03 8.76 18.42
N MET A 52 5.37 9.79 19.21
CA MET A 52 4.44 10.86 19.60
C MET A 52 3.91 11.62 18.39
N ILE A 53 4.76 11.97 17.42
CA ILE A 53 4.32 12.63 16.18
C ILE A 53 3.31 11.75 15.42
N VAL A 54 3.60 10.45 15.30
CA VAL A 54 2.71 9.50 14.64
C VAL A 54 1.38 9.38 15.39
N MET A 55 1.42 9.29 16.72
CA MET A 55 0.21 9.21 17.55
C MET A 55 -0.66 10.46 17.39
N ASN A 56 -0.06 11.65 17.47
CA ASN A 56 -0.79 12.91 17.28
C ASN A 56 -1.51 12.97 15.93
N ILE A 57 -0.89 12.48 14.85
CA ILE A 57 -1.52 12.42 13.53
C ILE A 57 -2.70 11.44 13.52
N VAL A 58 -2.53 10.25 14.12
CA VAL A 58 -3.59 9.23 14.20
C VAL A 58 -4.78 9.76 15.00
N ASP A 59 -4.52 10.38 16.15
CA ASP A 59 -5.56 10.93 17.03
C ASP A 59 -6.31 12.07 16.36
N THR A 60 -5.60 12.95 15.62
CA THR A 60 -6.22 14.02 14.84
C THR A 60 -7.14 13.48 13.75
N VAL A 61 -6.73 12.42 13.04
CA VAL A 61 -7.56 11.78 12.01
C VAL A 61 -8.83 11.18 12.62
N ARG A 62 -8.70 10.47 13.75
CA ARG A 62 -9.85 9.85 14.43
C ARG A 62 -10.80 10.86 15.03
N ALA A 63 -10.28 11.91 15.66
CA ALA A 63 -11.10 13.01 16.17
C ALA A 63 -11.92 13.68 15.06
N ALA A 64 -11.37 13.76 13.84
CA ALA A 64 -12.07 14.31 12.68
C ALA A 64 -13.04 13.33 12.00
N SER A 65 -13.00 12.03 12.31
CA SER A 65 -13.91 11.03 11.75
C SER A 65 -14.48 10.12 12.86
N PRO A 66 -15.55 10.56 13.55
CA PRO A 66 -16.09 9.86 14.72
C PRO A 66 -16.68 8.48 14.42
N ASN A 67 -17.04 8.21 13.16
CA ASN A 67 -17.58 6.91 12.72
C ASN A 67 -16.55 6.09 11.92
N GLY A 68 -15.30 6.53 11.86
CA GLY A 68 -14.26 5.92 11.03
C GLY A 68 -12.85 6.37 11.41
N GLY A 69 -12.12 6.93 10.45
CA GLY A 69 -10.76 7.43 10.65
C GLY A 69 -9.76 6.69 9.78
N PHE A 70 -9.42 5.44 10.10
CA PHE A 70 -8.59 4.61 9.23
C PHE A 70 -9.38 3.37 8.82
N ILE A 71 -9.68 3.25 7.54
CA ILE A 71 -10.55 2.18 7.04
C ILE A 71 -9.85 1.39 5.93
N LYS A 72 -10.19 0.11 5.81
CA LYS A 72 -9.71 -0.76 4.74
C LYS A 72 -10.86 -1.62 4.25
N GLN A 73 -10.95 -1.79 2.94
CA GLN A 73 -11.88 -2.73 2.35
C GLN A 73 -11.32 -4.15 2.49
N ASP A 74 -12.11 -5.05 3.07
CA ASP A 74 -11.81 -6.48 3.09
C ASP A 74 -11.97 -7.04 1.67
N THR A 75 -10.93 -7.68 1.16
CA THR A 75 -10.91 -8.24 -0.20
C THR A 75 -11.81 -9.46 -0.35
N ARG A 76 -12.16 -10.15 0.76
CA ARG A 76 -13.00 -11.34 0.71
C ARG A 76 -14.49 -11.01 0.75
N THR A 77 -14.87 -10.03 1.58
CA THR A 77 -16.27 -9.67 1.81
C THR A 77 -16.70 -8.40 1.08
N GLY A 78 -15.75 -7.58 0.63
CA GLY A 78 -16.01 -6.27 0.04
C GLY A 78 -16.40 -5.19 1.06
N LEU A 79 -16.52 -5.54 2.34
CA LEU A 79 -16.96 -4.64 3.41
C LEU A 79 -15.83 -3.75 3.92
N TRP A 80 -16.21 -2.57 4.43
CA TRP A 80 -15.29 -1.66 5.10
C TRP A 80 -15.02 -2.12 6.54
N VAL A 81 -13.74 -2.10 6.91
CA VAL A 81 -13.28 -2.45 8.26
C VAL A 81 -12.41 -1.32 8.76
N GLU A 82 -12.72 -0.84 9.96
CA GLU A 82 -11.85 0.09 10.68
C GLU A 82 -10.55 -0.60 11.08
N LEU A 83 -9.43 0.10 10.92
CA LEU A 83 -8.12 -0.34 11.35
C LEU A 83 -7.86 0.15 12.77
N GLY A 84 -7.48 -0.79 13.64
CA GLY A 84 -6.96 -0.48 14.96
C GLY A 84 -5.64 0.30 14.91
N ASP A 85 -5.16 0.69 16.07
CA ASP A 85 -3.99 1.57 16.26
C ASP A 85 -2.76 1.10 15.50
N ASN A 86 -2.49 -0.20 15.51
CA ASN A 86 -1.31 -0.75 14.87
C ASN A 86 -1.33 -0.49 13.35
N GLY A 87 -2.47 -0.72 12.70
CA GLY A 87 -2.65 -0.45 11.28
C GLY A 87 -2.59 1.04 10.94
N ALA A 88 -3.16 1.89 11.79
CA ALA A 88 -3.10 3.34 11.63
C ALA A 88 -1.66 3.87 11.77
N ARG A 89 -0.92 3.42 12.79
CA ARG A 89 0.50 3.77 13.00
C ARG A 89 1.38 3.28 11.85
N GLU A 90 1.16 2.06 11.38
CA GLU A 90 1.90 1.51 10.23
C GLU A 90 1.65 2.35 8.97
N LYS A 91 0.38 2.69 8.69
CA LYS A 91 0.01 3.55 7.56
C LYS A 91 0.69 4.92 7.64
N CYS A 92 0.71 5.54 8.82
CA CYS A 92 1.40 6.81 9.06
C CYS A 92 2.90 6.69 8.80
N GLY A 93 3.56 5.73 9.45
CA GLY A 93 4.99 5.51 9.31
C GLY A 93 5.41 5.21 7.88
N GLN A 94 4.64 4.39 7.16
CA GLN A 94 4.88 4.11 5.75
C GLN A 94 4.77 5.38 4.89
N THR A 95 3.75 6.19 5.13
CA THR A 95 3.50 7.42 4.36
C THR A 95 4.61 8.46 4.62
N ILE A 96 5.03 8.64 5.88
CA ILE A 96 6.16 9.51 6.25
C ILE A 96 7.43 9.09 5.50
N ARG A 97 7.78 7.80 5.54
CA ARG A 97 8.97 7.26 4.85
C ARG A 97 8.88 7.49 3.34
N GLU A 98 7.71 7.30 2.75
CA GLU A 98 7.50 7.54 1.33
C GLU A 98 7.66 9.01 0.94
N MET A 99 7.14 9.94 1.74
CA MET A 99 7.25 11.37 1.48
C MET A 99 8.67 11.89 1.69
N MET A 100 9.40 11.40 2.70
CA MET A 100 10.82 11.72 2.88
C MET A 100 11.67 11.30 1.68
N VAL A 101 11.41 10.12 1.11
CA VAL A 101 12.09 9.67 -0.11
C VAL A 101 11.69 10.50 -1.34
N GLN A 102 10.48 11.05 -1.37
CA GLN A 102 10.04 11.92 -2.46
C GLN A 102 10.68 13.30 -2.41
N LYS A 103 10.92 13.85 -1.22
CA LYS A 103 11.62 15.14 -1.03
C LYS A 103 13.09 15.09 -1.42
N ASP A 104 13.72 13.92 -1.41
CA ASP A 104 15.14 13.73 -1.77
C ASP A 104 15.30 13.25 -3.25
N PRO A 105 15.82 14.10 -4.16
CA PRO A 105 15.98 13.76 -5.57
C PRO A 105 16.89 12.55 -5.81
N LYS A 106 17.95 12.40 -5.02
CA LYS A 106 18.93 11.31 -5.13
C LYS A 106 18.26 9.99 -4.76
N ARG A 107 17.60 9.95 -3.60
CA ARG A 107 16.86 8.74 -3.14
C ARG A 107 15.71 8.40 -4.08
N ARG A 108 15.04 9.39 -4.66
CA ARG A 108 14.01 9.19 -5.69
C ARG A 108 14.59 8.53 -6.94
N ALA A 109 15.75 8.98 -7.43
CA ALA A 109 16.43 8.38 -8.59
C ALA A 109 16.84 6.92 -8.31
N GLU A 110 17.46 6.66 -7.16
CA GLU A 110 17.83 5.31 -6.73
C GLU A 110 16.62 4.36 -6.67
N LYS A 111 15.49 4.84 -6.13
CA LYS A 111 14.25 4.06 -6.05
C LYS A 111 13.68 3.75 -7.44
N ARG A 112 13.80 4.67 -8.41
CA ARG A 112 13.40 4.44 -9.82
C ARG A 112 14.25 3.35 -10.46
N VAL A 113 15.58 3.40 -10.30
CA VAL A 113 16.50 2.39 -10.82
C VAL A 113 16.21 1.01 -10.23
N LYS A 114 16.09 0.91 -8.89
CA LYS A 114 15.73 -0.35 -8.21
C LYS A 114 14.40 -0.93 -8.70
N ARG A 115 13.40 -0.08 -8.97
CA ARG A 115 12.11 -0.50 -9.53
C ARG A 115 12.24 -1.02 -10.97
N ALA A 116 13.04 -0.36 -11.81
CA ALA A 116 13.29 -0.80 -13.19
C ALA A 116 13.96 -2.19 -13.21
N ILE A 117 14.99 -2.39 -12.39
CA ILE A 117 15.69 -3.68 -12.27
C ILE A 117 14.72 -4.78 -11.81
N ARG A 118 13.91 -4.55 -10.77
CA ARG A 118 12.91 -5.52 -10.30
C ARG A 118 11.88 -5.88 -11.38
N ARG A 119 11.43 -4.89 -12.17
CA ARG A 119 10.50 -5.12 -13.28
C ARG A 119 11.14 -5.97 -14.39
N ALA A 120 12.39 -5.70 -14.73
CA ALA A 120 13.15 -6.49 -15.71
C ALA A 120 13.32 -7.95 -15.23
N LYS A 121 13.74 -8.16 -13.97
CA LYS A 121 13.87 -9.50 -13.38
C LYS A 121 12.54 -10.27 -13.38
N ARG A 122 11.42 -9.62 -13.01
CA ARG A 122 10.10 -10.26 -13.02
C ARG A 122 9.65 -10.65 -14.44
N LYS A 123 9.93 -9.80 -15.44
CA LYS A 123 9.63 -10.10 -16.86
C LYS A 123 10.47 -11.28 -17.39
N ALA A 124 11.74 -11.35 -17.01
CA ALA A 124 12.61 -12.48 -17.35
C ALA A 124 12.12 -13.78 -16.70
N ALA A 125 11.78 -13.76 -15.41
CA ALA A 125 11.26 -14.93 -14.69
C ALA A 125 9.94 -15.45 -15.29
N SER A 126 9.02 -14.57 -15.69
CA SER A 126 7.77 -14.99 -16.32
C SER A 126 7.96 -15.59 -17.71
N ALA A 127 9.02 -15.21 -18.44
CA ALA A 127 9.30 -15.74 -19.78
C ALA A 127 9.90 -17.16 -19.75
N VAL A 128 10.50 -17.57 -18.63
CA VAL A 128 11.12 -18.90 -18.46
C VAL A 128 10.10 -19.96 -18.01
N SER A 129 8.93 -19.55 -17.48
CA SER A 129 7.93 -20.43 -16.85
C SER A 129 6.90 -21.04 -17.80
N THR A 130 6.97 -20.83 -19.11
CA THR A 130 6.07 -21.48 -20.09
C THR A 130 6.79 -22.59 -20.85
N PRO A 131 6.85 -23.83 -20.34
CA PRO A 131 6.97 -24.99 -21.20
C PRO A 131 5.63 -25.18 -21.93
N SER A 132 5.62 -24.87 -23.23
CA SER A 132 4.48 -25.13 -24.11
C SER A 132 4.33 -26.65 -24.30
N PHE A 133 3.35 -27.24 -23.61
CA PHE A 133 2.98 -28.66 -23.77
C PHE A 133 2.39 -28.96 -25.15
N GLU A 134 1.91 -27.94 -25.88
CA GLU A 134 1.40 -28.05 -27.25
C GLU A 134 2.40 -28.69 -28.24
N LYS A 135 3.71 -28.57 -27.99
CA LYS A 135 4.73 -28.98 -28.96
C LYS A 135 4.96 -30.49 -29.05
N TYR A 136 4.39 -31.28 -28.15
CA TYR A 136 4.59 -32.75 -28.06
C TYR A 136 3.32 -33.58 -28.27
N ALA A 137 2.16 -32.95 -28.51
CA ALA A 137 0.89 -33.66 -28.72
C ALA A 137 0.79 -34.34 -30.11
N GLY A 138 1.73 -34.09 -31.02
CA GLY A 138 1.64 -34.51 -32.42
C GLY A 138 2.35 -35.83 -32.79
N SER A 139 2.95 -36.55 -31.84
CA SER A 139 3.73 -37.76 -32.14
C SER A 139 3.39 -38.99 -31.29
N TYR A 140 2.21 -39.00 -30.66
CA TYR A 140 1.72 -40.19 -29.96
C TYR A 140 0.89 -41.02 -30.94
N ASP A 141 1.50 -42.10 -31.47
CA ASP A 141 0.77 -43.13 -32.20
C ASP A 141 0.37 -44.24 -31.21
N PRO A 142 -0.93 -44.43 -30.94
CA PRO A 142 -1.40 -45.49 -30.03
C PRO A 142 -1.06 -46.91 -30.48
N SER A 143 -0.58 -47.11 -31.72
CA SER A 143 -0.19 -48.42 -32.25
C SER A 143 1.24 -48.87 -31.87
N ASP A 144 2.06 -48.00 -31.27
CA ASP A 144 3.42 -48.34 -30.83
C ASP A 144 3.49 -49.26 -29.60
N PHE A 145 2.33 -49.58 -28.99
CA PHE A 145 2.21 -50.51 -27.86
C PHE A 145 1.08 -51.50 -28.14
N GLU A 146 1.39 -52.56 -28.89
CA GLU A 146 0.65 -53.82 -28.77
C GLU A 146 1.51 -54.89 -28.06
N PRO A 147 0.86 -55.78 -27.28
CA PRO A 147 1.49 -56.63 -26.25
C PRO A 147 2.32 -57.81 -26.78
#